data_AF-A0A6G0UMU7-F1
#
_entry.id   AF-A0A6G0UMU7-F1
#
_cell.length_a   1.000
_cell.length_b   1.000
_cell.length_c   1.000
_cell.angle_alpha   90.00
_cell.angle_beta   90.00
_cell.angle_gamma   90.00
#
_symmetry.space_group_name_H-M   'P 1'
#
loop_
_entity.id
_entity.type
_entity.pdbx_description
1 polymer ?
#
loop_
_entity_poly.entity_id
_entity_poly.type
_entity_poly.pdbx_seq_one_letter_code
_entity_poly.pdbx_strand_id
1 'polypeptide(L)'
;MLACFCNNFSIVECLLLRNHIIVLPHQPDCICSSCRKTAFSVEKKLLRLDTYRAISSDAFLWLATRDPLLAAINLAKDLESCLSDSDHKEIYSALLSRVQAFSGDIIQQCRTLEEVNFLLEQKEGASLSESEVPFPRVRMAADAHMKPFLCHMNLQMTMVSKWMGAWSEGKGQISRDFGRIIRHTLLYPILALLHASSGGVLVKSFKIPYARFDFAFLYIFVISFFCWIMMKVTPLPKDLHRKHWVPYDPVVLYDVFFGAACLMAFWRIFYYIQLHRNFGSTVVIFYNHLGVHISIGKCVGEVVNYFVIMSIVIVSFGLGLSTILQPYAENYTLIDGRKSQASITFPDVVTSVKNLFWGFFGYMSPIDYSIHVGNTGINGNPMNHYVTKLSVEFLTSVYYIVTVITLLNLMVSLLVKKADEVLEKKEIEWRRYKSTRFHHYSTIQKIDSGEKKETKPLMAFMNARL
;
A
#
# COMPACT_ATOMS: atom_id res chain seq x y z
N MET A 1 -11.48 -32.05 -24.01
CA MET A 1 -11.22 -31.65 -22.61
C MET A 1 -10.13 -32.50 -21.97
N LEU A 2 -10.30 -33.83 -21.81
CA LEU A 2 -9.27 -34.68 -21.18
C LEU A 2 -7.90 -34.62 -21.88
N ALA A 3 -7.86 -34.64 -23.22
CA ALA A 3 -6.61 -34.47 -23.97
C ALA A 3 -5.88 -33.15 -23.65
N CYS A 4 -6.63 -32.07 -23.43
CA CYS A 4 -6.11 -30.77 -23.03
C CYS A 4 -5.62 -30.79 -21.57
N PHE A 5 -6.26 -31.55 -20.68
CA PHE A 5 -5.78 -31.73 -19.30
C PHE A 5 -4.40 -32.39 -19.26
N CYS A 6 -4.15 -33.34 -20.17
CA CYS A 6 -2.86 -34.00 -20.32
C CYS A 6 -1.82 -33.18 -21.10
N ASN A 7 -2.19 -32.00 -21.63
CA ASN A 7 -1.33 -31.13 -22.44
C ASN A 7 -0.60 -31.84 -23.60
N ASN A 8 -1.25 -32.83 -24.24
CA ASN A 8 -0.65 -33.59 -25.34
C ASN A 8 -1.02 -32.96 -26.70
N PHE A 9 -0.04 -32.33 -27.34
CA PHE A 9 -0.22 -31.61 -28.60
C PHE A 9 -0.76 -32.49 -29.73
N SER A 10 -0.21 -33.69 -29.93
CA SER A 10 -0.59 -34.56 -31.05
C SER A 10 -2.04 -35.04 -30.96
N ILE A 11 -2.51 -35.36 -29.75
CA ILE A 11 -3.89 -35.81 -29.54
C ILE A 11 -4.86 -34.65 -29.72
N VAL A 12 -4.51 -33.47 -29.19
CA VAL A 12 -5.33 -32.26 -29.35
C VAL A 12 -5.45 -31.88 -30.83
N GLU A 13 -4.34 -31.91 -31.57
CA GLU A 13 -4.33 -31.66 -33.01
C GLU A 13 -5.23 -32.64 -33.78
N CYS A 14 -5.09 -33.95 -33.54
CA CYS A 14 -5.95 -34.96 -34.17
C CYS A 14 -7.45 -34.72 -33.91
N LEU A 15 -7.81 -34.29 -32.70
CA LEU A 15 -9.19 -34.01 -32.33
C LEU A 15 -9.72 -32.71 -32.96
N LEU A 16 -8.89 -31.67 -33.04
CA LEU A 16 -9.22 -30.41 -33.69
C LEU A 16 -9.41 -30.61 -35.20
N LEU A 17 -8.55 -31.40 -35.86
CA LEU A 17 -8.69 -31.77 -37.28
C LEU A 17 -9.99 -32.54 -37.58
N ARG A 18 -10.54 -33.23 -36.59
CA ARG A 18 -11.85 -33.91 -36.67
C ARG A 18 -13.04 -33.02 -36.30
N ASN A 19 -12.84 -31.70 -36.19
CA ASN A 19 -13.85 -30.70 -35.83
C ASN A 19 -14.49 -30.88 -34.45
N HIS A 20 -13.79 -31.48 -33.48
CA HIS A 20 -14.24 -31.44 -32.08
C HIS A 20 -14.01 -30.06 -31.48
N ILE A 21 -15.05 -29.44 -30.93
CA ILE A 21 -15.00 -28.11 -30.29
C ILE A 21 -15.27 -28.18 -28.79
N ILE A 22 -14.62 -27.29 -28.03
CA ILE A 22 -14.93 -27.05 -26.62
C ILE A 22 -15.87 -25.85 -26.56
N VAL A 23 -17.02 -26.02 -25.91
CA VAL A 23 -17.95 -24.91 -25.67
C VAL A 23 -17.34 -23.96 -24.64
N LEU A 24 -17.08 -22.72 -25.05
CA LEU A 24 -16.50 -21.72 -24.18
C LEU A 24 -17.50 -21.29 -23.09
N PRO A 25 -17.05 -21.17 -21.83
CA PRO A 25 -17.90 -20.65 -20.78
C PRO A 25 -18.23 -19.17 -21.06
N HIS A 26 -19.41 -18.73 -20.63
CA HIS A 26 -19.72 -17.30 -20.59
C HIS A 26 -18.83 -16.60 -19.57
N GLN A 27 -18.63 -15.30 -19.75
CA GLN A 27 -17.91 -14.47 -18.79
C GLN A 27 -18.51 -14.60 -17.38
N PRO A 28 -17.69 -14.53 -16.32
CA PRO A 28 -18.16 -14.63 -14.92
C PRO A 28 -19.29 -13.65 -14.59
N ASP A 29 -19.22 -12.45 -15.15
CA ASP A 29 -20.18 -11.38 -14.88
C ASP A 29 -21.43 -11.45 -15.78
N CYS A 30 -21.62 -12.55 -16.51
CA CYS A 30 -22.71 -12.68 -17.46
C CYS A 30 -24.07 -12.87 -16.77
N ILE A 31 -25.03 -11.98 -17.07
CA ILE A 31 -26.38 -11.97 -16.47
C ILE A 31 -27.41 -12.72 -17.34
N CYS A 32 -26.95 -13.62 -18.22
CA CYS A 32 -27.81 -14.30 -19.17
C CYS A 32 -28.85 -15.21 -18.46
N SER A 33 -30.01 -15.44 -19.09
CA SER A 33 -31.09 -16.24 -18.48
C SER A 33 -30.69 -17.69 -18.20
N SER A 34 -29.82 -18.29 -19.03
CA SER A 34 -29.23 -19.60 -18.77
C SER A 34 -28.26 -19.54 -17.59
N CYS A 35 -27.37 -18.54 -17.54
CA CYS A 35 -26.39 -18.29 -16.48
C CYS A 35 -27.07 -18.15 -15.11
N ARG A 36 -28.14 -17.33 -15.04
CA ARG A 36 -28.91 -17.07 -13.81
C ARG A 36 -29.61 -18.32 -13.29
N LYS A 37 -30.18 -19.15 -14.17
CA LYS A 37 -30.81 -20.43 -13.79
C LYS A 37 -29.77 -21.45 -13.28
N THR A 38 -28.52 -21.31 -13.68
CA THR A 38 -27.45 -22.29 -13.40
C THR A 38 -26.52 -21.92 -12.25
N ALA A 39 -26.62 -20.70 -11.71
CA ALA A 39 -25.72 -20.19 -10.67
C ALA A 39 -25.67 -21.06 -9.39
N PHE A 40 -26.74 -21.81 -9.12
CA PHE A 40 -26.86 -22.67 -7.92
C PHE A 40 -26.44 -24.13 -8.14
N SER A 41 -26.19 -24.57 -9.38
CA SER A 41 -25.82 -25.97 -9.66
C SER A 41 -24.32 -26.21 -9.45
N VAL A 42 -23.98 -27.10 -8.52
CA VAL A 42 -22.58 -27.51 -8.23
C VAL A 42 -21.94 -28.15 -9.46
N GLU A 43 -22.68 -29.01 -10.17
CA GLU A 43 -22.21 -29.69 -11.38
C GLU A 43 -21.78 -28.69 -12.47
N LYS A 44 -22.54 -27.60 -12.65
CA LYS A 44 -22.19 -26.57 -13.65
C LYS A 44 -21.03 -25.68 -13.20
N LYS A 45 -20.84 -25.47 -11.89
CA LYS A 45 -19.63 -24.81 -11.36
C LYS A 45 -18.39 -25.67 -11.61
N LEU A 46 -18.48 -26.99 -11.39
CA LEU A 46 -17.41 -27.94 -11.70
C LEU A 46 -17.12 -28.00 -13.20
N LEU A 47 -18.16 -28.10 -14.05
CA LEU A 47 -18.01 -28.07 -15.50
C LEU A 47 -17.31 -26.78 -15.96
N ARG A 48 -17.67 -25.62 -15.39
CA ARG A 48 -17.02 -24.35 -15.69
C ARG A 48 -15.53 -24.40 -15.33
N LEU A 49 -15.19 -24.90 -14.14
CA LEU A 49 -13.79 -25.09 -13.73
C LEU A 49 -13.03 -26.02 -14.69
N ASP A 50 -13.64 -27.15 -15.07
CA ASP A 50 -13.06 -28.10 -16.01
C ASP A 50 -12.88 -27.51 -17.41
N THR A 51 -13.83 -26.70 -17.89
CA THR A 51 -13.65 -25.98 -19.16
C THR A 51 -12.49 -24.99 -19.09
N TYR A 52 -12.37 -24.19 -18.01
CA TYR A 52 -11.22 -23.30 -17.82
C TYR A 52 -9.89 -24.05 -17.73
N ARG A 53 -9.87 -25.21 -17.08
CA ARG A 53 -8.69 -26.08 -17.00
C ARG A 53 -8.29 -26.62 -18.38
N ALA A 54 -9.24 -26.88 -19.26
CA ALA A 54 -8.98 -27.38 -20.60
C ALA A 54 -8.45 -26.28 -21.53
N ILE A 55 -9.11 -25.11 -21.54
CA ILE A 55 -8.74 -24.01 -22.43
C ILE A 55 -7.44 -23.30 -22.01
N SER A 56 -7.05 -23.39 -20.74
CA SER A 56 -5.77 -22.86 -20.25
C SER A 56 -4.56 -23.75 -20.52
N SER A 57 -4.73 -24.89 -21.21
CA SER A 57 -3.60 -25.73 -21.62
C SER A 57 -2.85 -25.11 -22.80
N ASP A 58 -1.52 -25.23 -22.80
CA ASP A 58 -0.66 -24.67 -23.83
C ASP A 58 -0.98 -25.27 -25.20
N ALA A 59 -1.25 -26.58 -25.26
CA ALA A 59 -1.66 -27.28 -26.48
C ALA A 59 -2.96 -26.69 -27.07
N PHE A 60 -3.94 -26.35 -26.23
CA PHE A 60 -5.18 -25.74 -26.71
C PHE A 60 -4.95 -24.29 -27.17
N LEU A 61 -4.24 -23.48 -26.37
CA LEU A 61 -3.96 -22.10 -26.73
C LEU A 61 -3.18 -21.99 -28.03
N TRP A 62 -2.22 -22.88 -28.27
CA TRP A 62 -1.39 -22.86 -29.46
C TRP A 62 -2.11 -23.38 -30.72
N LEU A 63 -2.85 -24.48 -30.62
CA LEU A 63 -3.43 -25.16 -31.79
C LEU A 63 -4.85 -24.69 -32.14
N ALA A 64 -5.66 -24.35 -31.14
CA ALA A 64 -7.07 -24.04 -31.34
C ALA A 64 -7.35 -22.55 -31.62
N THR A 65 -6.39 -21.67 -31.32
CA THR A 65 -6.57 -20.22 -31.45
C THR A 65 -5.79 -19.66 -32.64
N ARG A 66 -6.32 -18.60 -33.27
CA ARG A 66 -5.64 -17.89 -34.37
C ARG A 66 -4.53 -16.98 -33.88
N ASP A 67 -4.74 -16.37 -32.72
CA ASP A 67 -3.79 -15.50 -32.04
C ASP A 67 -3.60 -15.97 -30.60
N PRO A 68 -2.55 -16.75 -30.32
CA PRO A 68 -2.34 -17.36 -29.02
C PRO A 68 -2.07 -16.34 -27.91
N LEU A 69 -1.44 -15.21 -28.24
CA LEU A 69 -1.11 -14.19 -27.25
C LEU A 69 -2.37 -13.42 -26.83
N LEU A 70 -3.19 -12.99 -27.79
CA LEU A 70 -4.44 -12.28 -27.49
C LEU A 70 -5.42 -13.18 -26.73
N ALA A 71 -5.53 -14.45 -27.14
CA ALA A 71 -6.36 -15.44 -26.43
C ALA A 71 -5.90 -15.64 -24.98
N ALA A 72 -4.59 -15.75 -24.75
CA ALA A 72 -4.03 -15.87 -23.40
C ALA A 72 -4.31 -14.63 -22.53
N ILE A 73 -4.21 -13.41 -23.09
CA ILE A 73 -4.50 -12.16 -22.37
C ILE A 73 -5.97 -12.08 -21.97
N ASN A 74 -6.90 -12.42 -22.87
CA ASN A 74 -8.34 -12.39 -22.58
C ASN A 74 -8.72 -13.48 -21.55
N LEU A 75 -8.15 -14.68 -21.70
CA LEU A 75 -8.34 -15.77 -20.75
C LEU A 75 -7.82 -15.40 -19.36
N ALA A 76 -6.69 -14.70 -19.27
CA ALA A 76 -6.15 -14.21 -18.01
C ALA A 76 -7.12 -13.23 -17.31
N LYS A 77 -7.73 -12.29 -18.04
CA LYS A 77 -8.76 -11.39 -17.49
C LYS A 77 -9.98 -12.15 -16.96
N ASP A 78 -10.43 -13.18 -17.69
CA ASP A 78 -11.55 -14.03 -17.27
C ASP A 78 -11.20 -14.86 -16.02
N LEU A 79 -9.96 -15.33 -15.88
CA LEU A 79 -9.50 -16.06 -14.70
C LEU A 79 -9.32 -15.13 -13.49
N GLU A 80 -8.88 -13.89 -13.69
CA GLU A 80 -8.77 -12.89 -12.63
C GLU A 80 -10.11 -12.49 -12.02
N SER A 81 -11.14 -12.33 -12.85
CA SER A 81 -12.50 -12.10 -12.36
C SER A 81 -13.03 -13.31 -11.57
N CYS A 82 -12.69 -14.54 -11.97
CA CYS A 82 -13.06 -15.76 -11.24
C CYS A 82 -12.37 -15.92 -9.86
N LEU A 83 -11.23 -15.27 -9.62
CA LEU A 83 -10.49 -15.36 -8.35
C LEU A 83 -11.21 -14.67 -7.18
N SER A 84 -12.02 -13.65 -7.46
CA SER A 84 -12.78 -12.92 -6.45
C SER A 84 -13.94 -13.74 -5.88
N ASP A 85 -14.68 -14.43 -6.77
CA ASP A 85 -16.01 -15.00 -6.50
C ASP A 85 -16.04 -16.51 -6.21
N SER A 86 -14.90 -17.20 -6.22
CA SER A 86 -14.86 -18.68 -6.17
C SER A 86 -14.29 -19.25 -4.87
N ASP A 87 -14.84 -20.38 -4.42
CA ASP A 87 -14.27 -21.22 -3.35
C ASP A 87 -12.95 -21.88 -3.77
N HIS A 88 -12.70 -22.03 -5.07
CA HIS A 88 -11.53 -22.73 -5.64
C HIS A 88 -10.39 -21.77 -6.04
N LYS A 89 -10.10 -20.77 -5.21
CA LYS A 89 -9.12 -19.70 -5.54
C LYS A 89 -7.74 -20.24 -5.90
N GLU A 90 -7.29 -21.27 -5.19
CA GLU A 90 -5.98 -21.90 -5.44
C GLU A 90 -5.89 -22.49 -6.85
N ILE A 91 -6.92 -23.21 -7.30
CA ILE A 91 -6.95 -23.83 -8.64
C ILE A 91 -6.94 -22.75 -9.72
N TYR A 92 -7.81 -21.74 -9.61
CA TYR A 92 -7.83 -20.63 -10.56
C TYR A 92 -6.50 -19.86 -10.60
N SER A 93 -5.85 -19.67 -9.45
CA SER A 93 -4.53 -19.02 -9.38
C SER A 93 -3.44 -19.84 -10.08
N ALA A 94 -3.48 -21.17 -9.98
CA ALA A 94 -2.55 -22.06 -10.66
C ALA A 94 -2.78 -22.04 -12.19
N LEU A 95 -4.05 -22.06 -12.64
CA LEU A 95 -4.40 -21.94 -14.06
C LEU A 95 -3.94 -20.59 -14.64
N LEU A 96 -4.18 -19.49 -13.91
CA LEU A 96 -3.72 -18.16 -14.31
C LEU A 96 -2.20 -18.12 -14.43
N SER A 97 -1.47 -18.71 -13.47
CA SER A 97 -0.02 -18.78 -13.49
C SER A 97 0.49 -19.56 -14.71
N ARG A 98 -0.20 -20.63 -15.14
CA ARG A 98 0.14 -21.38 -16.35
C ARG A 98 -0.06 -20.55 -17.63
N VAL A 99 -1.19 -19.86 -17.76
CA VAL A 99 -1.46 -18.98 -18.91
C VAL A 99 -0.45 -17.83 -18.96
N GLN A 100 -0.05 -17.30 -17.80
CA GLN A 100 0.98 -16.28 -17.67
C GLN A 100 2.37 -16.80 -18.10
N ALA A 101 2.73 -18.03 -17.72
CA ALA A 101 3.97 -18.67 -18.14
C ALA A 101 4.00 -18.87 -19.67
N PHE A 102 2.92 -19.41 -20.25
CA PHE A 102 2.77 -19.59 -21.70
C PHE A 102 3.04 -18.30 -22.48
N SER A 103 2.49 -17.17 -22.04
CA SER A 103 2.77 -15.88 -22.70
C SER A 103 4.24 -15.45 -22.61
N GLY A 104 4.92 -15.78 -21.51
CA GLY A 104 6.36 -15.56 -21.35
C GLY A 104 7.16 -16.40 -22.33
N ASP A 105 6.77 -17.67 -22.51
CA ASP A 105 7.40 -18.59 -23.45
C ASP A 105 7.28 -18.10 -24.90
N ILE A 106 6.15 -17.49 -25.29
CA ILE A 106 5.99 -16.89 -26.63
C ILE A 106 7.05 -15.82 -26.88
N ILE A 107 7.22 -14.85 -25.96
CA ILE A 107 8.24 -13.81 -26.13
C ILE A 107 9.65 -14.41 -26.10
N GLN A 108 9.87 -15.42 -25.26
CA GLN A 108 11.17 -16.07 -25.14
C GLN A 108 11.64 -16.67 -26.46
N GLN A 109 10.72 -17.15 -27.31
CA GLN A 109 11.04 -17.67 -28.64
C GLN A 109 11.32 -16.58 -29.69
N CYS A 110 10.97 -15.31 -29.45
CA CYS A 110 11.32 -14.21 -30.35
C CYS A 110 12.83 -13.92 -30.27
N ARG A 111 13.54 -14.11 -31.38
CA ARG A 111 15.01 -13.98 -31.46
C ARG A 111 15.46 -12.58 -31.83
N THR A 112 14.63 -11.82 -32.54
CA THR A 112 14.94 -10.48 -33.02
C THR A 112 14.05 -9.42 -32.34
N LEU A 113 14.55 -8.19 -32.19
CA LEU A 113 13.74 -7.07 -31.69
C LEU A 113 12.60 -6.72 -32.66
N GLU A 114 12.76 -7.02 -33.94
CA GLU A 114 11.74 -6.83 -34.99
C GLU A 114 10.56 -7.79 -34.81
N GLU A 115 10.80 -9.07 -34.53
CA GLU A 115 9.73 -10.03 -34.18
C GLU A 115 8.96 -9.58 -32.94
N VAL A 116 9.67 -9.10 -31.92
CA VAL A 116 9.04 -8.57 -30.69
C VAL A 116 8.22 -7.31 -31.03
N ASN A 117 8.76 -6.39 -31.83
CA ASN A 117 8.01 -5.21 -32.26
C ASN A 117 6.73 -5.61 -33.01
N PHE A 118 6.83 -6.53 -33.96
CA PHE A 118 5.69 -7.03 -34.73
C PHE A 118 4.62 -7.63 -33.81
N LEU A 119 5.02 -8.47 -32.86
CA LEU A 119 4.11 -9.04 -31.87
C LEU A 119 3.39 -7.97 -31.05
N LEU A 120 4.10 -6.91 -30.63
CA LEU A 120 3.54 -5.86 -29.77
C LEU A 120 2.70 -4.81 -30.52
N GLU A 121 2.96 -4.60 -31.81
CA GLU A 121 2.30 -3.60 -32.68
C GLU A 121 0.95 -4.07 -33.23
N GLN A 122 0.67 -5.37 -33.19
CA GLN A 122 -0.61 -5.94 -33.63
C GLN A 122 -1.80 -5.34 -32.85
N LYS A 123 -2.76 -4.78 -33.60
CA LYS A 123 -3.91 -4.01 -33.07
C LYS A 123 -5.16 -4.85 -32.77
N GLU A 124 -5.15 -6.13 -33.11
CA GLU A 124 -6.30 -7.00 -32.91
C GLU A 124 -6.68 -7.07 -31.42
N GLY A 125 -7.97 -6.83 -31.13
CA GLY A 125 -8.52 -6.84 -29.78
C GLY A 125 -8.31 -5.56 -28.95
N ALA A 126 -7.58 -4.57 -29.46
CA ALA A 126 -7.40 -3.28 -28.78
C ALA A 126 -8.60 -2.35 -29.04
N SER A 127 -8.95 -1.51 -28.06
CA SER A 127 -9.97 -0.47 -28.26
C SER A 127 -9.51 0.58 -29.29
N LEU A 128 -10.47 1.33 -29.87
CA LEU A 128 -10.17 2.36 -30.88
C LEU A 128 -9.14 3.39 -30.40
N SER A 129 -9.19 3.79 -29.13
CA SER A 129 -8.22 4.70 -28.50
C SER A 129 -6.86 4.06 -28.24
N GLU A 130 -6.79 2.75 -28.02
CA GLU A 130 -5.54 2.03 -27.74
C GLU A 130 -4.80 1.63 -29.03
N SER A 131 -5.54 1.51 -30.14
CA SER A 131 -5.01 1.21 -31.47
C SER A 131 -4.11 2.29 -32.06
N GLU A 132 -4.15 3.50 -31.49
CA GLU A 132 -3.30 4.65 -31.87
C GLU A 132 -1.92 4.62 -31.19
N VAL A 133 -1.78 3.85 -30.11
CA VAL A 133 -0.54 3.76 -29.32
C VAL A 133 0.47 2.84 -30.02
N PRO A 134 1.81 3.04 -29.89
CA PRO A 134 2.79 2.21 -30.58
C PRO A 134 2.77 0.73 -30.19
N PHE A 135 2.27 0.38 -28.99
CA PHE A 135 2.29 -1.00 -28.48
C PHE A 135 1.01 -1.37 -27.72
N PRO A 136 -0.13 -1.53 -28.42
CA PRO A 136 -1.43 -1.80 -27.79
C PRO A 136 -1.43 -3.08 -26.93
N ARG A 137 -0.72 -4.13 -27.35
CA ARG A 137 -0.71 -5.41 -26.59
C ARG A 137 -0.02 -5.31 -25.23
N VAL A 138 0.94 -4.41 -25.08
CA VAL A 138 1.59 -4.17 -23.78
C VAL A 138 0.58 -3.64 -22.77
N ARG A 139 -0.33 -2.77 -23.20
CA ARG A 139 -1.40 -2.26 -22.34
C ARG A 139 -2.38 -3.34 -21.96
N MET A 140 -2.83 -4.12 -22.94
CA MET A 140 -3.76 -5.23 -22.70
C MET A 140 -3.17 -6.27 -21.75
N ALA A 141 -1.89 -6.63 -21.91
CA ALA A 141 -1.16 -7.51 -21.01
C ALA A 141 -0.96 -6.90 -19.62
N ALA A 142 -0.76 -5.58 -19.52
CA ALA A 142 -0.68 -4.86 -18.25
C ALA A 142 -2.02 -4.84 -17.49
N ASP A 143 -3.13 -4.70 -18.20
CA ASP A 143 -4.48 -4.73 -17.64
C ASP A 143 -4.91 -6.14 -17.24
N ALA A 144 -4.39 -7.18 -17.92
CA ALA A 144 -4.56 -8.59 -17.54
C ALA A 144 -3.51 -9.10 -16.53
N HIS A 145 -2.73 -8.19 -15.94
CA HIS A 145 -1.69 -8.47 -14.95
C HIS A 145 -0.66 -9.56 -15.34
N MET A 146 -0.34 -9.71 -16.62
CA MET A 146 0.59 -10.73 -17.15
C MET A 146 2.05 -10.44 -16.76
N LYS A 147 2.44 -10.79 -15.52
CA LYS A 147 3.77 -10.44 -14.97
C LYS A 147 4.94 -11.04 -15.77
N PRO A 148 4.95 -12.35 -16.11
CA PRO A 148 6.10 -12.96 -16.81
C PRO A 148 6.37 -12.33 -18.18
N PHE A 149 5.31 -12.09 -18.95
CA PHE A 149 5.37 -11.41 -20.26
C PHE A 149 5.97 -10.00 -20.15
N LEU A 150 5.43 -9.16 -19.28
CA LEU A 150 5.86 -7.75 -19.15
C LEU A 150 7.27 -7.61 -18.58
N CYS A 151 7.73 -8.59 -17.80
CA CYS A 151 9.06 -8.58 -17.19
C CYS A 151 10.13 -9.23 -18.06
N HIS A 152 9.75 -9.81 -19.19
CA HIS A 152 10.68 -10.51 -20.08
C HIS A 152 11.74 -9.55 -20.62
N MET A 153 12.99 -10.03 -20.67
CA MET A 153 14.16 -9.22 -21.07
C MET A 153 13.98 -8.62 -22.46
N ASN A 154 13.54 -9.41 -23.44
CA ASN A 154 13.37 -8.94 -24.82
C ASN A 154 12.34 -7.81 -24.92
N LEU A 155 11.21 -7.90 -24.20
CA LEU A 155 10.20 -6.84 -24.15
C LEU A 155 10.78 -5.58 -23.51
N GLN A 156 11.49 -5.70 -22.39
CA GLN A 156 12.13 -4.56 -21.72
C GLN A 156 13.14 -3.86 -22.63
N MET A 157 13.95 -4.62 -23.38
CA MET A 157 14.94 -4.08 -24.32
C MET A 157 14.26 -3.33 -25.48
N THR A 158 13.20 -3.89 -26.06
CA THR A 158 12.41 -3.22 -27.11
C THR A 158 11.75 -1.94 -26.62
N MET A 159 11.22 -1.95 -25.40
CA MET A 159 10.63 -0.76 -24.80
C MET A 159 11.68 0.31 -24.54
N VAL A 160 12.85 -0.08 -24.02
CA VAL A 160 13.96 0.82 -23.76
C VAL A 160 14.56 1.38 -25.05
N SER A 161 14.70 0.59 -26.11
CA SER A 161 15.23 1.07 -27.40
C SER A 161 14.31 2.11 -28.04
N LYS A 162 12.99 1.85 -28.10
CA LYS A 162 12.01 2.79 -28.65
C LYS A 162 11.89 4.05 -27.79
N TRP A 163 12.03 3.91 -26.46
CA TRP A 163 12.05 5.03 -25.54
C TRP A 163 13.33 5.89 -25.65
N MET A 164 14.49 5.24 -25.68
CA MET A 164 15.79 5.93 -25.78
C MET A 164 15.97 6.58 -27.15
N GLY A 165 15.36 6.09 -28.22
CA GLY A 165 15.31 6.79 -29.50
C GLY A 165 14.69 8.19 -29.41
N ALA A 166 13.75 8.42 -28.46
CA ALA A 166 13.17 9.73 -28.20
C ALA A 166 13.93 10.57 -27.15
N TRP A 167 14.88 9.97 -26.42
CA TRP A 167 15.61 10.59 -25.30
C TRP A 167 17.11 10.75 -25.55
N SER A 168 17.71 10.08 -26.55
CA SER A 168 19.14 10.22 -26.85
C SER A 168 19.50 11.62 -27.35
N GLU A 169 18.50 12.42 -27.77
CA GLU A 169 18.67 13.83 -28.13
C GLU A 169 18.60 14.79 -26.93
N GLY A 170 18.25 14.31 -25.73
CA GLY A 170 17.98 15.17 -24.57
C GLY A 170 18.53 14.65 -23.25
N LYS A 171 19.86 14.68 -23.07
CA LYS A 171 20.47 14.55 -21.74
C LYS A 171 20.04 15.74 -20.86
N GLY A 172 18.99 15.56 -20.07
CA GLY A 172 18.44 16.56 -19.16
C GLY A 172 19.36 16.86 -17.98
N GLN A 173 19.79 18.12 -17.89
CA GLN A 173 20.57 18.67 -16.77
C GLN A 173 19.76 18.71 -15.47
N ILE A 174 20.33 18.17 -14.39
CA ILE A 174 19.83 18.13 -13.01
C ILE A 174 19.32 19.52 -12.54
N SER A 175 19.94 20.61 -13.02
CA SER A 175 19.56 22.00 -12.70
C SER A 175 18.13 22.37 -13.13
N ARG A 176 17.65 21.84 -14.26
CA ARG A 176 16.30 22.16 -14.77
C ARG A 176 15.19 21.49 -13.96
N ASP A 177 15.46 20.29 -13.46
CA ASP A 177 14.54 19.57 -12.57
C ASP A 177 14.56 20.16 -11.17
N PHE A 178 15.74 20.57 -10.68
CA PHE A 178 15.88 21.31 -9.41
C PHE A 178 15.10 22.64 -9.42
N GLY A 179 15.19 23.39 -10.52
CA GLY A 179 14.45 24.64 -10.70
C GLY A 179 12.92 24.47 -10.74
N ARG A 180 12.42 23.35 -11.26
CA ARG A 180 10.98 23.02 -11.21
C ARG A 180 10.51 22.64 -9.81
N ILE A 181 11.34 21.93 -9.04
CA ILE A 181 11.04 21.54 -7.66
C ILE A 181 10.99 22.76 -6.74
N ILE A 182 11.94 23.68 -6.88
CA ILE A 182 11.97 24.95 -6.13
C ILE A 182 10.73 25.79 -6.46
N ARG A 183 10.42 25.93 -7.76
CA ARG A 183 9.23 26.67 -8.22
C ARG A 183 7.94 26.08 -7.67
N HIS A 184 7.77 24.75 -7.73
CA HIS A 184 6.60 24.10 -7.14
C HIS A 184 6.56 24.25 -5.62
N THR A 185 7.69 24.11 -4.93
CA THR A 185 7.78 24.21 -3.45
C THR A 185 7.38 25.59 -2.93
N LEU A 186 7.77 26.66 -3.64
CA LEU A 186 7.47 28.05 -3.26
C LEU A 186 6.08 28.53 -3.72
N LEU A 187 5.56 28.05 -4.87
CA LEU A 187 4.22 28.43 -5.36
C LEU A 187 3.07 27.61 -4.76
N TYR A 188 3.35 26.45 -4.16
CA TYR A 188 2.32 25.57 -3.60
C TYR A 188 1.48 26.18 -2.46
N PRO A 189 2.05 26.94 -1.50
CA PRO A 189 1.28 27.59 -0.44
C PRO A 189 0.24 28.57 -1.01
N ILE A 190 0.61 29.27 -2.09
CA ILE A 190 -0.26 30.24 -2.78
C ILE A 190 -1.39 29.50 -3.52
N LEU A 191 -1.06 28.40 -4.21
CA LEU A 191 -2.04 27.55 -4.92
C LEU A 191 -3.00 26.82 -3.95
N ALA A 192 -2.52 26.41 -2.77
CA ALA A 192 -3.33 25.77 -1.74
C ALA A 192 -4.33 26.76 -1.10
N LEU A 193 -3.91 28.00 -0.83
CA LEU A 193 -4.79 29.06 -0.35
C LEU A 193 -5.85 29.44 -1.40
N LEU A 194 -5.47 29.51 -2.68
CA LEU A 194 -6.41 29.73 -3.80
C LEU A 194 -7.43 28.60 -3.96
N HIS A 195 -7.03 27.35 -3.70
CA HIS A 195 -7.96 26.22 -3.73
C HIS A 195 -8.93 26.23 -2.54
N ALA A 196 -8.45 26.58 -1.35
CA ALA A 196 -9.27 26.70 -0.14
C ALA A 196 -10.31 27.83 -0.25
N SER A 197 -9.94 28.98 -0.84
CA SER A 197 -10.88 30.08 -1.09
C SER A 197 -11.83 29.84 -2.26
N SER A 198 -11.42 29.05 -3.26
CA SER A 198 -12.22 28.72 -4.45
C SER A 198 -13.19 27.54 -4.27
N GLY A 199 -13.27 26.92 -3.08
CA GLY A 199 -14.18 25.80 -2.82
C GLY A 199 -13.99 24.59 -3.75
N GLY A 200 -12.80 24.41 -4.32
CA GLY A 200 -12.45 23.27 -5.18
C GLY A 200 -12.86 23.33 -6.65
N VAL A 201 -13.35 24.48 -7.15
CA VAL A 201 -13.81 24.59 -8.55
C VAL A 201 -12.64 24.67 -9.56
N LEU A 202 -11.53 25.34 -9.21
CA LEU A 202 -10.45 25.64 -10.15
C LEU A 202 -9.31 24.60 -10.22
N VAL A 203 -9.16 23.71 -9.22
CA VAL A 203 -8.02 22.77 -9.18
C VAL A 203 -8.47 21.39 -8.71
N LYS A 204 -8.71 20.45 -9.64
CA LYS A 204 -9.01 19.02 -9.35
C LYS A 204 -7.80 18.20 -8.85
N SER A 205 -6.67 18.86 -8.53
CA SER A 205 -5.39 18.22 -8.21
C SER A 205 -5.30 17.62 -6.80
N PHE A 206 -6.34 17.76 -5.97
CA PHE A 206 -6.32 17.40 -4.54
C PHE A 206 -6.66 15.94 -4.22
N LYS A 207 -6.72 15.05 -5.21
CA LYS A 207 -6.73 13.60 -4.95
C LYS A 207 -5.35 13.06 -4.51
N ILE A 208 -4.31 13.89 -4.61
CA ILE A 208 -2.93 13.52 -4.34
C ILE A 208 -2.62 13.66 -2.83
N PRO A 209 -2.04 12.64 -2.17
CA PRO A 209 -1.79 12.63 -0.72
C PRO A 209 -0.83 13.75 -0.25
N TYR A 210 0.09 14.21 -1.10
CA TYR A 210 0.96 15.36 -0.82
C TYR A 210 0.15 16.61 -0.46
N ALA A 211 -0.96 16.83 -1.17
CA ALA A 211 -1.84 17.95 -0.90
C ALA A 211 -2.52 17.86 0.47
N ARG A 212 -2.75 16.64 1.00
CA ARG A 212 -3.32 16.42 2.34
C ARG A 212 -2.30 16.69 3.44
N PHE A 213 -1.05 16.26 3.25
CA PHE A 213 0.03 16.58 4.19
C PHE A 213 0.31 18.08 4.22
N ASP A 214 0.43 18.71 3.05
CA ASP A 214 0.63 20.16 2.95
C ASP A 214 -0.56 20.94 3.53
N PHE A 215 -1.79 20.43 3.40
CA PHE A 215 -2.96 21.01 4.05
C PHE A 215 -2.90 20.88 5.58
N ALA A 216 -2.55 19.71 6.12
CA ALA A 216 -2.39 19.51 7.57
C ALA A 216 -1.27 20.39 8.15
N PHE A 217 -0.16 20.52 7.41
CA PHE A 217 0.93 21.44 7.71
C PHE A 217 0.46 22.89 7.75
N LEU A 218 -0.21 23.36 6.70
CA LEU A 218 -0.76 24.71 6.62
C LEU A 218 -1.78 24.96 7.73
N TYR A 219 -2.64 23.98 8.04
CA TYR A 219 -3.65 24.11 9.09
C TYR A 219 -3.02 24.31 10.47
N ILE A 220 -1.98 23.56 10.81
CA ILE A 220 -1.27 23.72 12.10
C ILE A 220 -0.54 25.06 12.16
N PHE A 221 0.02 25.53 11.04
CA PHE A 221 0.60 26.88 10.95
C PHE A 221 -0.45 27.99 11.11
N VAL A 222 -1.64 27.83 10.54
CA VAL A 222 -2.75 28.79 10.68
C VAL A 222 -3.26 28.83 12.12
N ILE A 223 -3.39 27.68 12.79
CA ILE A 223 -3.75 27.63 14.22
C ILE A 223 -2.69 28.34 15.06
N SER A 224 -1.41 28.06 14.82
CA SER A 224 -0.31 28.75 15.52
C SER A 224 -0.38 30.26 15.29
N PHE A 225 -0.62 30.71 14.06
CA PHE A 225 -0.78 32.13 13.75
C PHE A 225 -2.01 32.75 14.44
N PHE A 226 -3.13 32.03 14.52
CA PHE A 226 -4.31 32.47 15.24
C PHE A 226 -4.05 32.58 16.75
N CYS A 227 -3.41 31.59 17.36
CA CYS A 227 -2.97 31.66 18.76
C CYS A 227 -2.04 32.86 18.99
N TRP A 228 -1.15 33.16 18.03
CA TRP A 228 -0.27 34.33 18.10
C TRP A 228 -1.00 35.67 18.06
N ILE A 229 -2.05 35.78 17.23
CA ILE A 229 -2.93 36.96 17.25
C ILE A 229 -3.66 37.06 18.59
N MET A 230 -4.21 35.95 19.09
CA MET A 230 -4.90 35.93 20.38
C MET A 230 -3.98 36.38 21.53
N MET A 231 -2.71 35.97 21.53
CA MET A 231 -1.70 36.48 22.49
C MET A 231 -1.55 38.00 22.48
N LYS A 232 -1.68 38.66 21.32
CA LYS A 232 -1.58 40.11 21.21
C LYS A 232 -2.84 40.83 21.66
N VAL A 233 -4.00 40.19 21.54
CA VAL A 233 -5.30 40.74 21.91
C VAL A 233 -5.58 40.59 23.40
N THR A 234 -5.17 39.48 24.02
CA THR A 234 -5.32 39.25 25.46
C THR A 234 -4.17 39.90 26.24
N PRO A 235 -4.40 40.96 27.04
CA PRO A 235 -3.34 41.55 27.86
C PRO A 235 -2.98 40.60 29.01
N LEU A 236 -1.92 39.82 28.85
CA LEU A 236 -1.34 39.06 29.97
C LEU A 236 -0.62 40.01 30.93
N PRO A 237 -0.74 39.83 32.26
CA PRO A 237 0.10 40.55 33.22
C PRO A 237 1.57 40.17 32.99
N LYS A 238 2.39 41.17 32.63
CA LYS A 238 3.78 40.99 32.16
C LYS A 238 4.73 40.41 33.22
N ASP A 239 4.33 40.39 34.50
CA ASP A 239 5.20 40.07 35.63
C ASP A 239 4.94 38.69 36.24
N LEU A 240 4.00 37.90 35.69
CA LEU A 240 3.67 36.59 36.25
C LEU A 240 4.59 35.49 35.69
N HIS A 241 5.38 34.86 36.56
CA HIS A 241 6.24 33.73 36.19
C HIS A 241 5.43 32.56 35.60
N ARG A 242 5.94 31.93 34.53
CA ARG A 242 5.31 30.84 33.73
C ARG A 242 4.66 29.72 34.55
N LYS A 243 5.18 29.46 35.76
CA LYS A 243 4.66 28.46 36.71
C LYS A 243 3.20 28.71 37.13
N HIS A 244 2.75 29.95 37.13
CA HIS A 244 1.40 30.32 37.60
C HIS A 244 0.42 30.54 36.44
N TRP A 245 0.81 30.21 35.21
CA TRP A 245 -0.05 30.39 34.05
C TRP A 245 -1.16 29.33 34.00
N VAL A 246 -2.29 29.72 33.43
CA VAL A 246 -3.41 28.79 33.22
C VAL A 246 -2.99 27.76 32.15
N PRO A 247 -3.32 26.46 32.32
CA PRO A 247 -2.88 25.41 31.39
C PRO A 247 -3.29 25.62 29.92
N TYR A 248 -4.40 26.30 29.67
CA TYR A 248 -4.97 26.55 28.34
C TYR A 248 -4.73 27.99 27.85
N ASP A 249 -3.74 28.68 28.40
CA ASP A 249 -3.35 30.03 27.96
C ASP A 249 -2.96 30.00 26.46
N PRO A 250 -3.46 30.96 25.63
CA PRO A 250 -3.08 31.10 24.23
C PRO A 250 -1.57 31.04 23.97
N VAL A 251 -0.74 31.51 24.90
CA VAL A 251 0.74 31.44 24.78
C VAL A 251 1.25 30.00 24.83
N VAL A 252 0.72 29.18 25.74
CA VAL A 252 1.11 27.77 25.88
C VAL A 252 0.64 26.96 24.67
N LEU A 253 -0.59 27.23 24.21
CA LEU A 253 -1.11 26.60 22.99
C LEU A 253 -0.28 26.97 21.76
N TYR A 254 0.12 28.25 21.63
CA TYR A 254 1.02 28.70 20.56
C TYR A 254 2.32 27.91 20.53
N ASP A 255 3.02 27.79 21.67
CA ASP A 255 4.29 27.06 21.78
C ASP A 255 4.14 25.60 21.31
N VAL A 256 3.05 24.94 21.71
CA VAL A 256 2.77 23.54 21.35
C VAL A 256 2.50 23.40 19.85
N PHE A 257 1.59 24.21 19.30
CA PHE A 257 1.25 24.14 17.87
C PHE A 257 2.41 24.57 16.98
N PHE A 258 3.15 25.61 17.36
CA PHE A 258 4.34 26.06 16.64
C PHE A 258 5.44 24.98 16.64
N GLY A 259 5.68 24.34 17.79
CA GLY A 259 6.60 23.20 17.90
C GLY A 259 6.20 22.04 17.01
N ALA A 260 4.91 21.67 16.99
CA ALA A 260 4.39 20.63 16.11
C ALA A 260 4.53 21.00 14.62
N ALA A 261 4.32 22.27 14.27
CA ALA A 261 4.47 22.78 12.91
C ALA A 261 5.92 22.65 12.42
N CYS A 262 6.89 23.00 13.28
CA CYS A 262 8.31 22.84 13.01
C CYS A 262 8.69 21.37 12.80
N LEU A 263 8.18 20.45 13.61
CA LEU A 263 8.41 19.01 13.43
C LEU A 263 7.91 18.51 12.07
N MET A 264 6.70 18.93 11.66
CA MET A 264 6.20 18.58 10.33
C MET A 264 6.99 19.25 9.19
N ALA A 265 7.53 20.45 9.41
CA ALA A 265 8.40 21.11 8.44
C ALA A 265 9.66 20.28 8.18
N PHE A 266 10.31 19.76 9.24
CA PHE A 266 11.45 18.86 9.09
C PHE A 266 11.06 17.51 8.47
N TRP A 267 9.87 16.99 8.80
CA TRP A 267 9.36 15.77 8.17
C TRP A 267 9.25 15.90 6.65
N ARG A 268 9.05 17.13 6.14
CA ARG A 268 9.00 17.40 4.71
C ARG A 268 10.27 17.00 3.95
N ILE A 269 11.42 16.98 4.64
CA ILE A 269 12.72 16.59 4.05
C ILE A 269 12.70 15.13 3.59
N PHE A 270 12.01 14.25 4.32
CA PHE A 270 11.85 12.85 3.91
C PHE A 270 11.19 12.73 2.53
N TYR A 271 10.30 13.65 2.14
CA TYR A 271 9.70 13.67 0.81
C TYR A 271 10.69 14.02 -0.31
N TYR A 272 11.66 14.90 -0.04
CA TYR A 272 12.68 15.22 -1.04
C TYR A 272 13.70 14.09 -1.19
N ILE A 273 14.05 13.42 -0.08
CA ILE A 273 14.92 12.23 -0.10
C ILE A 273 14.31 11.11 -0.95
N GLN A 274 12.99 10.95 -0.89
CA GLN A 274 12.23 9.99 -1.70
C GLN A 274 12.29 10.25 -3.21
N LEU A 275 12.49 11.50 -3.63
CA LEU A 275 12.58 11.88 -5.04
C LEU A 275 13.93 11.47 -5.66
N HIS A 276 14.96 11.26 -4.83
CA HIS A 276 16.30 10.94 -5.32
C HIS A 276 16.39 9.49 -5.79
N ARG A 277 16.84 9.26 -7.03
CA ARG A 277 16.84 7.94 -7.72
C ARG A 277 17.51 6.80 -6.94
N ASN A 278 18.53 7.10 -6.12
CA ASN A 278 19.23 6.09 -5.32
C ASN A 278 18.48 5.68 -4.04
N PHE A 279 17.67 6.57 -3.46
CA PHE A 279 16.88 6.30 -2.25
C PHE A 279 15.42 5.99 -2.56
N GLY A 280 14.89 6.46 -3.69
CA GLY A 280 13.52 6.22 -4.15
C GLY A 280 13.25 4.75 -4.46
N SER A 281 14.24 3.96 -4.89
CA SER A 281 14.07 2.50 -5.03
C SER A 281 13.84 1.82 -3.66
N THR A 282 14.38 2.38 -2.59
CA THR A 282 14.38 1.76 -1.24
C THR A 282 13.29 2.33 -0.34
N VAL A 283 12.89 3.60 -0.49
CA VAL A 283 12.06 4.35 0.49
C VAL A 283 10.64 4.70 -0.01
N VAL A 284 10.21 4.29 -1.20
CA VAL A 284 8.83 4.58 -1.68
C VAL A 284 7.76 3.81 -0.86
N ILE A 285 6.65 4.36 -0.33
CA ILE A 285 6.17 5.60 0.35
C ILE A 285 4.70 5.31 0.70
N PHE A 286 4.20 5.83 1.81
CA PHE A 286 2.80 5.81 2.26
C PHE A 286 1.79 6.44 1.24
N TYR A 287 0.83 5.61 0.79
CA TYR A 287 -0.58 5.75 0.31
C TYR A 287 -1.07 7.04 -0.43
N ASN A 288 -1.88 7.02 -1.51
CA ASN A 288 -3.05 6.16 -1.78
C ASN A 288 -3.55 6.12 -3.26
N HIS A 289 -4.34 5.08 -3.58
CA HIS A 289 -5.27 4.88 -4.72
C HIS A 289 -4.71 4.67 -6.15
N LEU A 290 -3.95 3.60 -6.37
CA LEU A 290 -4.00 2.69 -7.56
C LEU A 290 -2.80 1.72 -7.51
N GLY A 291 -2.89 0.67 -6.69
CA GLY A 291 -2.23 -0.61 -6.97
C GLY A 291 -0.70 -0.70 -7.13
N VAL A 292 0.13 0.17 -6.54
CA VAL A 292 1.61 -0.03 -6.51
C VAL A 292 2.24 0.49 -5.21
N HIS A 293 1.99 -0.16 -4.07
CA HIS A 293 2.83 -0.03 -2.87
C HIS A 293 3.45 -1.39 -2.61
N ILE A 294 4.67 -1.61 -3.06
CA ILE A 294 5.14 -2.99 -3.22
C ILE A 294 6.18 -3.41 -2.20
N SER A 295 6.98 -2.48 -1.67
CA SER A 295 7.98 -2.86 -0.68
C SER A 295 7.62 -2.55 0.77
N ILE A 296 8.01 -1.38 1.27
CA ILE A 296 7.92 -1.07 2.70
C ILE A 296 6.48 -0.94 3.20
N GLY A 297 5.56 -0.39 2.40
CA GLY A 297 4.18 -0.14 2.83
C GLY A 297 3.40 -1.40 3.22
N LYS A 298 3.68 -2.54 2.57
CA LYS A 298 3.10 -3.84 2.92
C LYS A 298 3.63 -4.33 4.27
N CYS A 299 4.93 -4.19 4.51
CA CYS A 299 5.55 -4.52 5.80
C CYS A 299 5.01 -3.64 6.93
N VAL A 300 4.80 -2.34 6.67
CA VAL A 300 4.24 -1.42 7.67
C VAL A 300 2.79 -1.76 8.02
N GLY A 301 1.98 -2.20 7.05
CA GLY A 301 0.61 -2.64 7.32
C GLY A 301 0.56 -3.81 8.32
N GLU A 302 1.45 -4.80 8.14
CA GLU A 302 1.57 -5.93 9.07
C GLU A 302 2.03 -5.49 10.46
N VAL A 303 2.99 -4.57 10.53
CA VAL A 303 3.47 -4.00 11.81
C VAL A 303 2.36 -3.24 12.53
N VAL A 304 1.51 -2.50 11.83
CA VAL A 304 0.38 -1.79 12.44
C VAL A 304 -0.62 -2.76 13.05
N ASN A 305 -0.99 -3.84 12.35
CA ASN A 305 -1.86 -4.89 12.89
C ASN A 305 -1.27 -5.47 14.18
N TYR A 306 0.04 -5.61 14.25
CA TYR A 306 0.73 -6.07 15.43
C TYR A 306 0.67 -5.09 16.61
N PHE A 307 0.88 -3.80 16.34
CA PHE A 307 0.71 -2.76 17.35
C PHE A 307 -0.72 -2.70 17.91
N VAL A 308 -1.73 -3.06 17.12
CA VAL A 308 -3.11 -3.20 17.62
C VAL A 308 -3.20 -4.33 18.65
N ILE A 309 -2.65 -5.51 18.35
CA ILE A 309 -2.61 -6.64 19.30
C ILE A 309 -1.86 -6.25 20.57
N MET A 310 -0.69 -5.61 20.44
CA MET A 310 0.09 -5.12 21.57
C MET A 310 -0.69 -4.09 22.40
N SER A 311 -1.43 -3.18 21.76
CA SER A 311 -2.27 -2.19 22.45
C SER A 311 -3.38 -2.85 23.27
N ILE A 312 -4.00 -3.91 22.75
CA ILE A 312 -5.02 -4.69 23.49
C ILE A 312 -4.40 -5.32 24.75
N VAL A 313 -3.20 -5.88 24.64
CA VAL A 313 -2.47 -6.44 25.78
C VAL A 313 -2.14 -5.36 26.81
N ILE A 314 -1.61 -4.20 26.40
CA ILE A 314 -1.31 -3.08 27.30
C ILE A 314 -2.57 -2.62 28.05
N VAL A 315 -3.70 -2.50 27.36
CA VAL A 315 -4.98 -2.10 27.99
C VAL A 315 -5.46 -3.17 28.98
N SER A 316 -5.36 -4.46 28.62
CA SER A 316 -5.75 -5.57 29.51
C SER A 316 -4.93 -5.58 30.80
N PHE A 317 -3.61 -5.46 30.72
CA PHE A 317 -2.74 -5.41 31.90
C PHE A 317 -2.92 -4.09 32.67
N GLY A 318 -3.17 -2.98 31.99
CA GLY A 318 -3.46 -1.69 32.62
C GLY A 318 -4.75 -1.72 33.46
N LEU A 319 -5.80 -2.37 32.96
CA LEU A 319 -7.02 -2.63 33.73
C LEU A 319 -6.74 -3.54 34.94
N GLY A 320 -6.01 -4.65 34.75
CA GLY A 320 -5.65 -5.54 35.85
C GLY A 320 -4.86 -4.85 36.97
N LEU A 321 -3.81 -4.11 36.62
CA LEU A 321 -2.97 -3.43 37.61
C LEU A 321 -3.70 -2.25 38.29
N SER A 322 -4.49 -1.48 37.54
CA SER A 322 -5.28 -0.40 38.13
C SER A 322 -6.31 -0.94 39.13
N THR A 323 -7.00 -2.05 38.86
CA THR A 323 -7.94 -2.62 39.85
C THR A 323 -7.27 -3.05 41.16
N ILE A 324 -6.03 -3.54 41.12
CA ILE A 324 -5.27 -3.96 42.31
C ILE A 324 -4.80 -2.74 43.11
N LEU A 325 -4.43 -1.65 42.43
CA LEU A 325 -3.78 -0.49 43.04
C LEU A 325 -4.71 0.69 43.31
N GLN A 326 -5.90 0.73 42.71
CA GLN A 326 -6.92 1.75 42.93
C GLN A 326 -7.30 1.93 44.41
N PRO A 327 -7.44 0.87 45.25
CA PRO A 327 -7.72 1.06 46.68
C PRO A 327 -6.61 1.77 47.46
N TYR A 328 -5.40 1.82 46.91
CA TYR A 328 -4.25 2.47 47.54
C TYR A 328 -4.04 3.91 47.05
N ALA A 329 -4.78 4.36 46.02
CA ALA A 329 -4.59 5.62 45.31
C ALA A 329 -4.60 6.88 46.21
N GLU A 330 -5.41 6.87 47.26
CA GLU A 330 -5.62 8.03 48.14
C GLU A 330 -4.83 7.95 49.46
N ASN A 331 -4.03 6.90 49.66
CA ASN A 331 -3.30 6.71 50.91
C ASN A 331 -2.12 7.68 51.03
N TYR A 332 -1.96 8.26 52.21
CA TYR A 332 -0.83 9.13 52.55
C TYR A 332 -0.02 8.53 53.70
N THR A 333 1.29 8.78 53.69
CA THR A 333 2.16 8.48 54.84
C THR A 333 2.59 9.77 55.50
N LEU A 334 2.65 9.75 56.83
CA LEU A 334 3.19 10.86 57.61
C LEU A 334 4.62 10.49 57.99
N ILE A 335 5.59 11.13 57.34
CA ILE A 335 7.01 11.01 57.69
C ILE A 335 7.42 12.36 58.27
N ASP A 336 7.82 12.39 59.54
CA ASP A 336 8.25 13.60 60.27
C ASP A 336 7.26 14.78 60.19
N GLY A 337 5.97 14.51 60.34
CA GLY A 337 4.92 15.54 60.30
C GLY A 337 4.62 16.12 58.90
N ARG A 338 5.34 15.68 57.85
CA ARG A 338 5.02 16.01 56.46
C ARG A 338 4.17 14.92 55.84
N LYS A 339 3.05 15.32 55.24
CA LYS A 339 2.22 14.44 54.40
C LYS A 339 2.99 14.15 53.11
N SER A 340 3.49 12.92 52.97
CA SER A 340 4.04 12.42 51.72
C SER A 340 2.99 11.54 51.05
N GLN A 341 2.39 12.06 49.98
CA GLN A 341 1.57 11.26 49.07
C GLN A 341 2.51 10.65 48.03
N ALA A 342 2.65 9.33 48.06
CA ALA A 342 3.46 8.65 47.06
C ALA A 342 2.76 8.72 45.69
N SER A 343 3.51 9.05 44.65
CA SER A 343 3.02 8.99 43.27
C SER A 343 2.82 7.52 42.90
N ILE A 344 1.61 7.00 43.11
CA ILE A 344 1.28 5.63 42.73
C ILE A 344 1.39 5.50 41.22
N THR A 345 2.09 4.47 40.77
CA THR A 345 2.38 4.25 39.36
C THR A 345 1.14 3.83 38.57
N PHE A 346 0.10 3.32 39.23
CA PHE A 346 -1.13 2.83 38.58
C PHE A 346 -2.40 3.28 39.33
N PRO A 347 -2.69 4.60 39.38
CA PRO A 347 -3.84 5.11 40.13
C PRO A 347 -5.14 4.94 39.34
N ASP A 348 -5.10 5.30 38.05
CA ASP A 348 -6.23 5.26 37.13
C ASP A 348 -5.91 4.40 35.90
N VAL A 349 -6.93 3.89 35.21
CA VAL A 349 -6.78 3.11 33.98
C VAL A 349 -5.94 3.85 32.93
N VAL A 350 -6.23 5.13 32.68
CA VAL A 350 -5.55 5.94 31.64
C VAL A 350 -4.07 6.13 31.98
N THR A 351 -3.78 6.51 33.22
CA THR A 351 -2.40 6.67 33.71
C THR A 351 -1.66 5.34 33.71
N SER A 352 -2.35 4.25 34.00
CA SER A 352 -1.78 2.90 34.02
C SER A 352 -1.41 2.41 32.62
N VAL A 353 -2.28 2.61 31.64
CA VAL A 353 -2.00 2.32 30.23
C VAL A 353 -0.83 3.17 29.73
N LYS A 354 -0.79 4.46 30.08
CA LYS A 354 0.33 5.35 29.75
C LYS A 354 1.65 4.83 30.34
N ASN A 355 1.64 4.41 31.61
CA ASN A 355 2.85 3.96 32.28
C ASN A 355 3.33 2.61 31.76
N LEU A 356 2.42 1.67 31.45
CA LEU A 356 2.76 0.42 30.77
C LEU A 356 3.32 0.65 29.36
N PHE A 357 2.77 1.62 28.61
CA PHE A 357 3.31 2.00 27.30
C PHE A 357 4.77 2.48 27.40
N TRP A 358 5.09 3.33 28.38
CA TRP A 358 6.49 3.71 28.62
C TRP A 358 7.33 2.55 29.20
N GLY A 359 6.69 1.67 29.95
CA GLY A 359 7.27 0.42 30.44
C GLY A 359 7.79 -0.46 29.30
N PHE A 360 7.10 -0.53 28.16
CA PHE A 360 7.55 -1.27 26.97
C PHE A 360 8.93 -0.81 26.45
N PHE A 361 9.25 0.49 26.59
CA PHE A 361 10.56 1.04 26.22
C PHE A 361 11.60 0.98 27.35
N GLY A 362 11.26 0.39 28.49
CA GLY A 362 12.16 0.23 29.63
C GLY A 362 12.20 1.40 30.60
N TYR A 363 11.29 2.38 30.51
CA TYR A 363 11.25 3.55 31.39
C TYR A 363 10.56 3.31 32.74
N MET A 364 10.33 2.05 33.13
CA MET A 364 9.61 1.70 34.36
C MET A 364 10.53 0.91 35.28
N SER A 365 10.88 1.50 36.42
CA SER A 365 11.80 0.88 37.38
C SER A 365 11.06 0.00 38.38
N PRO A 366 11.63 -1.16 38.77
CA PRO A 366 11.10 -1.98 39.87
C PRO A 366 10.96 -1.25 41.21
N ILE A 367 11.70 -0.15 41.39
CA ILE A 367 11.72 0.65 42.61
C ILE A 367 10.47 1.54 42.71
N ASP A 368 9.82 1.84 41.57
CA ASP A 368 8.68 2.75 41.51
C ASP A 368 7.36 2.10 41.99
N TYR A 369 7.33 0.78 42.20
CA TYR A 369 6.15 0.04 42.66
C TYR A 369 5.90 0.12 44.18
N SER A 370 6.50 1.09 44.87
CA SER A 370 6.36 1.23 46.32
C SER A 370 4.91 1.60 46.69
N ILE A 371 4.20 0.62 47.27
CA ILE A 371 2.84 0.80 47.79
C ILE A 371 2.94 1.29 49.22
N HIS A 372 2.38 2.46 49.48
CA HIS A 372 2.26 3.02 50.82
C HIS A 372 0.83 2.87 51.33
N VAL A 373 0.64 2.09 52.39
CA VAL A 373 -0.69 1.75 52.94
C VAL A 373 -1.12 2.76 54.01
N GLY A 374 -0.16 3.53 54.56
CA GLY A 374 -0.36 4.46 55.67
C GLY A 374 0.35 4.00 56.96
N ASN A 375 0.19 4.78 58.03
CA ASN A 375 0.87 4.60 59.32
C ASN A 375 0.05 3.74 60.30
N THR A 376 -0.36 2.53 59.87
CA THR A 376 -1.20 1.61 60.65
C THR A 376 -0.42 0.58 61.47
N GLY A 377 0.92 0.65 61.47
CA GLY A 377 1.75 -0.23 62.28
C GLY A 377 1.60 0.02 63.79
N ILE A 378 2.02 -0.96 64.60
CA ILE A 378 1.90 -0.97 66.08
C ILE A 378 2.49 0.29 66.76
N ASN A 379 3.37 1.03 66.07
CA ASN A 379 3.99 2.28 66.53
C ASN A 379 3.73 3.51 65.62
N GLY A 380 2.70 3.47 64.75
CA GLY A 380 2.49 4.51 63.73
C GLY A 380 3.52 4.48 62.59
N ASN A 381 4.23 3.37 62.44
CA ASN A 381 5.18 3.15 61.35
C ASN A 381 4.44 2.80 60.05
N PRO A 382 4.99 3.15 58.87
CA PRO A 382 4.41 2.79 57.59
C PRO A 382 4.34 1.26 57.44
N MET A 383 3.14 0.74 57.16
CA MET A 383 2.94 -0.68 56.88
C MET A 383 2.95 -0.90 55.36
N ASN A 384 3.62 -1.97 54.91
CA ASN A 384 3.63 -2.36 53.50
C ASN A 384 2.86 -3.68 53.35
N HIS A 385 1.88 -3.73 52.45
CA HIS A 385 1.23 -4.99 52.08
C HIS A 385 2.14 -5.77 51.14
N TYR A 386 2.91 -6.70 51.72
CA TYR A 386 3.84 -7.55 50.99
C TYR A 386 3.16 -8.37 49.87
N VAL A 387 1.96 -8.90 50.13
CA VAL A 387 1.20 -9.71 49.16
C VAL A 387 0.82 -8.88 47.93
N THR A 388 0.31 -7.66 48.12
CA THR A 388 -0.06 -6.78 47.01
C THR A 388 1.17 -6.32 46.24
N LYS A 389 2.27 -5.98 46.93
CA LYS A 389 3.53 -5.60 46.29
C LYS A 389 4.07 -6.74 45.41
N LEU A 390 4.14 -7.95 45.95
CA LEU A 390 4.59 -9.13 45.21
C LEU A 390 3.68 -9.43 44.00
N SER A 391 2.36 -9.26 44.15
CA SER A 391 1.40 -9.46 43.06
C SER A 391 1.61 -8.48 41.91
N VAL A 392 1.88 -7.21 42.20
CA VAL A 392 2.15 -6.16 41.20
C VAL A 392 3.50 -6.40 40.51
N GLU A 393 4.54 -6.75 41.27
CA GLU A 393 5.86 -7.10 40.72
C GLU A 393 5.77 -8.32 39.78
N PHE A 394 5.00 -9.34 40.18
CA PHE A 394 4.76 -10.53 39.38
C PHE A 394 3.98 -10.23 38.10
N LEU A 395 2.85 -9.52 38.20
CA LEU A 395 2.03 -9.17 37.03
C LEU A 395 2.79 -8.28 36.05
N THR A 396 3.61 -7.36 36.55
CA THR A 396 4.45 -6.50 35.69
C THR A 396 5.57 -7.29 35.03
N SER A 397 6.14 -8.28 35.71
CA SER A 397 7.12 -9.21 35.14
C SER A 397 6.50 -10.10 34.05
N VAL A 398 5.30 -10.61 34.27
CA VAL A 398 4.53 -11.35 33.25
C VAL A 398 4.23 -10.46 32.05
N TYR A 399 3.85 -9.20 32.27
CA TYR A 399 3.68 -8.21 31.20
C TYR A 399 4.96 -8.06 30.35
N TYR A 400 6.13 -7.96 30.97
CA TYR A 400 7.42 -7.87 30.27
C TYR A 400 7.75 -9.12 29.46
N ILE A 401 7.49 -10.31 30.01
CA ILE A 401 7.69 -11.57 29.28
C ILE A 401 6.77 -11.61 28.06
N VAL A 402 5.49 -11.29 28.23
CA VAL A 402 4.52 -11.29 27.11
C VAL A 402 4.91 -10.23 26.08
N THR A 403 5.11 -8.97 26.46
CA THR A 403 5.32 -7.89 25.48
C THR A 403 6.72 -7.88 24.87
N VAL A 404 7.78 -7.92 25.67
CA VAL A 404 9.16 -7.76 25.19
C VAL A 404 9.73 -9.09 24.70
N ILE A 405 9.54 -10.19 25.43
CA ILE A 405 10.15 -11.47 25.04
C ILE A 405 9.32 -12.16 23.95
N THR A 406 8.00 -12.26 24.10
CA THR A 406 7.20 -12.99 23.11
C THR A 406 6.77 -12.08 21.96
N LEU A 407 6.13 -10.94 22.27
CA LEU A 407 5.50 -10.17 21.22
C LEU A 407 6.51 -9.42 20.35
N LEU A 408 7.53 -8.77 20.91
CA LEU A 408 8.53 -8.09 20.09
C LEU A 408 9.26 -9.06 19.15
N ASN A 409 9.67 -10.22 19.65
CA ASN A 409 10.38 -11.24 18.86
C ASN A 409 9.50 -11.82 17.74
N LEU A 410 8.23 -12.08 18.02
CA LEU A 410 7.28 -12.53 17.00
C LEU A 410 7.10 -11.47 15.90
N MET A 411 6.97 -10.18 16.28
CA MET A 411 6.86 -9.08 15.32
C MET A 411 8.08 -9.02 14.40
N VAL A 412 9.28 -9.09 14.96
CA VAL A 412 10.53 -9.04 14.20
C VAL A 412 10.61 -10.23 13.23
N SER A 413 10.31 -11.45 13.70
CA SER A 413 10.34 -12.65 12.85
C SER A 413 9.38 -12.55 11.66
N LEU A 414 8.14 -12.11 11.90
CA LEU A 414 7.14 -11.92 10.85
C LEU A 414 7.52 -10.79 9.89
N LEU A 415 8.10 -9.70 10.41
CA LEU A 415 8.58 -8.58 9.60
C LEU A 415 9.72 -9.01 8.67
N VAL A 416 10.68 -9.80 9.14
CA VAL A 416 11.76 -10.34 8.30
C VAL A 416 11.18 -11.22 7.19
N LYS A 417 10.32 -12.18 7.52
CA LYS A 417 9.70 -13.06 6.52
C LYS A 417 8.92 -12.26 5.46
N LYS A 418 8.15 -11.25 5.89
CA LYS A 418 7.38 -10.41 4.98
C LYS A 418 8.28 -9.50 4.14
N ALA A 419 9.36 -8.99 4.71
CA ALA A 419 10.36 -8.22 3.98
C ALA A 419 11.00 -9.07 2.87
N ASP A 420 11.32 -10.33 3.13
CA ASP A 420 11.90 -11.24 2.13
C ASP A 420 10.91 -11.52 0.99
N GLU A 421 9.65 -11.90 1.29
CA GLU A 421 8.59 -12.11 0.29
C GLU A 421 8.37 -10.88 -0.61
N VAL A 422 8.51 -9.71 -0.01
CA VAL A 422 8.35 -8.41 -0.66
C VAL A 422 9.54 -8.09 -1.55
N LEU A 423 10.77 -8.32 -1.08
CA LEU A 423 11.99 -8.06 -1.81
C LEU A 423 12.07 -8.94 -3.07
N GLU A 424 11.67 -10.20 -2.97
CA GLU A 424 11.59 -11.12 -4.10
C GLU A 424 10.62 -10.61 -5.18
N LYS A 425 9.45 -10.10 -4.79
CA LYS A 425 8.43 -9.56 -5.71
C LYS A 425 8.78 -8.18 -6.26
N LYS A 426 9.66 -7.43 -5.58
CA LYS A 426 9.99 -6.03 -5.91
C LYS A 426 10.54 -5.86 -7.32
N GLU A 427 11.45 -6.72 -7.76
CA GLU A 427 12.05 -6.60 -9.09
C GLU A 427 11.04 -6.83 -10.21
N ILE A 428 10.22 -7.86 -10.07
CA ILE A 428 9.17 -8.22 -11.03
C ILE A 428 8.18 -7.06 -11.12
N GLU A 429 7.75 -6.54 -9.98
CA GLU A 429 6.77 -5.46 -9.92
C GLU A 429 7.35 -4.12 -10.43
N TRP A 430 8.64 -3.86 -10.19
CA TRP A 430 9.34 -2.72 -10.77
C TRP A 430 9.44 -2.81 -12.30
N ARG A 431 9.80 -3.97 -12.85
CA ARG A 431 9.86 -4.19 -14.31
C ARG A 431 8.49 -4.00 -14.96
N ARG A 432 7.43 -4.56 -14.37
CA ARG A 432 6.04 -4.34 -14.81
C ARG A 432 5.64 -2.86 -14.78
N TYR A 433 5.91 -2.18 -13.66
CA TYR A 433 5.59 -0.77 -13.50
C TYR A 433 6.26 0.08 -14.58
N LYS A 434 7.54 -0.21 -14.83
CA LYS A 434 8.33 0.46 -15.86
C LYS A 434 7.70 0.31 -17.25
N SER A 435 7.30 -0.91 -17.64
CA SER A 435 6.61 -1.15 -18.92
C SER A 435 5.30 -0.35 -19.02
N THR A 436 4.49 -0.38 -17.97
CA THR A 436 3.19 0.30 -17.97
C THR A 436 3.35 1.83 -18.10
N ARG A 437 4.32 2.39 -17.37
CA ARG A 437 4.59 3.83 -17.37
C ARG A 437 5.15 4.32 -18.71
N PHE A 438 6.06 3.56 -19.31
CA PHE A 438 6.59 3.88 -20.64
C PHE A 438 5.49 3.91 -21.71
N HIS A 439 4.55 2.96 -21.67
CA HIS A 439 3.39 2.97 -22.57
C HIS A 439 2.51 4.22 -22.39
N HIS A 440 2.25 4.62 -21.15
CA HIS A 440 1.44 5.81 -20.88
C HIS A 440 2.08 7.08 -21.45
N TYR A 441 3.39 7.23 -21.29
CA TYR A 441 4.09 8.39 -21.83
C TYR A 441 4.22 8.38 -23.35
N SER A 442 4.42 7.22 -24.00
CA SER A 442 4.46 7.16 -25.47
C SER A 442 3.09 7.51 -26.10
N THR A 443 2.01 7.28 -25.36
CA THR A 443 0.66 7.74 -25.73
C THR A 443 0.58 9.27 -25.68
N ILE A 444 1.05 9.89 -24.60
CA ILE A 444 1.05 11.36 -24.44
C ILE A 444 1.94 12.02 -25.51
N GLN A 445 3.12 11.48 -25.77
CA GLN A 445 4.06 12.04 -26.75
C GLN A 445 3.48 12.05 -28.16
N LYS A 446 2.66 11.05 -28.54
CA LYS A 446 1.91 11.02 -29.80
C LYS A 446 0.79 12.05 -29.89
N ILE A 447 0.08 12.28 -28.77
CA ILE A 447 -0.97 13.30 -28.69
C ILE A 447 -0.36 14.70 -28.85
N ASP A 448 0.79 14.94 -28.22
CA ASP A 448 1.51 16.22 -28.30
C ASP A 448 2.22 16.43 -29.66
N SER A 449 2.63 15.35 -30.35
CA SER A 449 3.34 15.45 -31.63
C SER A 449 2.45 15.71 -32.85
N GLY A 450 1.12 15.84 -32.68
CA GLY A 450 0.23 16.41 -33.69
C GLY A 450 0.39 15.82 -35.10
N GLU A 451 0.53 14.50 -35.24
CA GLU A 451 0.45 13.86 -36.56
C GLU A 451 -1.02 13.90 -37.03
N LYS A 452 -1.44 15.05 -37.57
CA LYS A 452 -2.55 15.13 -38.53
C LYS A 452 -2.17 14.28 -39.73
N LYS A 453 -2.50 12.99 -39.71
CA LYS A 453 -2.62 12.22 -40.95
C LYS A 453 -4.05 12.35 -41.45
N GLU A 454 -4.14 13.07 -42.56
CA GLU A 454 -5.32 13.21 -43.40
C GLU A 454 -6.08 11.90 -43.49
N THR A 455 -7.35 11.95 -43.13
CA THR A 455 -8.36 10.98 -43.52
C THR A 455 -8.39 10.88 -45.05
N LYS A 456 -7.69 9.90 -45.63
CA LYS A 456 -8.05 9.41 -46.96
C LYS A 456 -9.23 8.46 -46.80
N PRO A 457 -10.35 8.71 -47.50
CA PRO A 457 -11.57 7.92 -47.31
C PRO A 457 -11.40 6.50 -47.84
N LEU A 458 -12.06 5.57 -47.14
CA LEU A 458 -12.40 4.20 -47.54
C LEU A 458 -12.68 4.07 -49.04
N MET A 459 -11.79 3.42 -49.79
CA MET A 459 -12.07 2.80 -51.10
C MET A 459 -10.86 1.94 -51.50
N ALA A 460 -10.73 0.72 -50.97
CA ALA A 460 -9.99 -0.41 -51.58
C ALA A 460 -9.98 -1.63 -50.63
N PHE A 461 -11.12 -2.29 -50.44
CA PHE A 461 -11.17 -3.68 -49.96
C PHE A 461 -12.26 -4.44 -50.72
N MET A 462 -12.02 -4.64 -52.02
CA MET A 462 -12.55 -5.76 -52.78
C MET A 462 -11.45 -6.21 -53.72
N ASN A 463 -10.83 -7.34 -53.39
CA ASN A 463 -10.16 -8.32 -54.26
C ASN A 463 -9.53 -9.34 -53.30
N ALA A 464 -10.25 -10.41 -52.96
CA ALA A 464 -10.19 -11.66 -53.69
C ALA A 464 -8.76 -12.21 -53.76
N ARG A 465 -8.52 -13.30 -53.02
CA ARG A 465 -8.17 -14.59 -53.65
C ARG A 465 -8.20 -15.73 -52.64
N LEU A 466 -8.96 -16.75 -53.05
CA LEU A 466 -8.75 -18.20 -52.96
C LEU A 466 -8.65 -18.82 -51.56
#